data_AF-A0A3N5HY10-F1
#
_entry.id   AF-A0A3N5HY10-F1
#
_cell.length_a   1.000
_cell.length_b   1.000
_cell.length_c   1.000
_cell.angle_alpha   90.00
_cell.angle_beta   90.00
_cell.angle_gamma   90.00
#
_symmetry.space_group_name_H-M   'P 1'
#
loop_
_entity.id
_entity.type
_entity.pdbx_description
1 polymer ?
#
loop_
_entity_poly.entity_id
_entity_poly.type
_entity_poly.pdbx_seq_one_letter_code
_entity_poly.pdbx_strand_id
1 'polypeptide(L)'
;AGQRADVAREKALKDQEAERAQIQAREAVERARIAADRAVDEERIARERQIEALEIERRQAVELAEQQRAIAFAEQSKLQSEAQAAADQARAKAVAEEERVFTARDTETAERRKRVEIVQAEAEAEASRIRALAARVRHEVEAEGLTLMNTAANLLTPEARQSALRRQLVDKLEGIIRESVKPLERIEGIRVFHVEGLGGGSGGGQGGNGGNVADSVVNSALRFRAQAPLIDQLLREIGVQGGDVGQAAKALLERGEQG
;
A
#
# COMPACT_ATOMS: atom_id res chain seq x y z
N ALA A 1 -84.82 113.71 -61.66
CA ALA A 1 -83.49 113.10 -61.39
C ALA A 1 -83.44 112.29 -60.08
N GLY A 2 -84.23 112.60 -59.04
CA GLY A 2 -84.19 111.90 -57.73
C GLY A 2 -84.62 110.42 -57.73
N GLN A 3 -85.75 110.07 -58.36
CA GLN A 3 -86.31 108.70 -58.32
C GLN A 3 -85.37 107.59 -58.87
N ARG A 4 -84.46 107.90 -59.81
CA ARG A 4 -83.47 106.93 -60.33
C ARG A 4 -82.30 106.71 -59.35
N ALA A 5 -81.96 107.72 -58.54
CA ALA A 5 -80.91 107.60 -57.53
C ALA A 5 -81.39 106.82 -56.29
N ASP A 6 -82.66 106.98 -55.92
CA ASP A 6 -83.26 106.24 -54.79
C ASP A 6 -83.44 104.76 -55.12
N VAL A 7 -83.89 104.42 -56.33
CA VAL A 7 -83.96 103.02 -56.80
C VAL A 7 -82.57 102.38 -56.92
N ALA A 8 -81.54 103.13 -57.33
CA ALA A 8 -80.17 102.64 -57.36
C ALA A 8 -79.60 102.37 -55.96
N ARG A 9 -79.93 103.23 -54.97
CA ARG A 9 -79.57 103.03 -53.56
C ARG A 9 -80.29 101.83 -52.94
N GLU A 10 -81.59 101.68 -53.18
CA GLU A 10 -82.37 100.54 -52.67
C GLU A 10 -81.87 99.22 -53.27
N LYS A 11 -81.54 99.21 -54.57
CA LYS A 11 -80.96 98.04 -55.22
C LYS A 11 -79.58 97.69 -54.66
N ALA A 12 -78.70 98.67 -54.49
CA ALA A 12 -77.39 98.46 -53.88
C ALA A 12 -77.47 97.97 -52.42
N LEU A 13 -78.46 98.42 -51.64
CA LEU A 13 -78.70 97.92 -50.29
C LEU A 13 -79.16 96.46 -50.30
N LYS A 14 -80.10 96.08 -51.19
CA LYS A 14 -80.52 94.68 -51.34
C LYS A 14 -79.40 93.78 -51.82
N ASP A 15 -78.55 94.27 -52.73
CA ASP A 15 -77.37 93.54 -53.21
C ASP A 15 -76.34 93.37 -52.06
N GLN A 16 -76.11 94.39 -51.24
CA GLN A 16 -75.26 94.29 -50.04
C GLN A 16 -75.83 93.35 -48.97
N GLU A 17 -77.14 93.35 -48.75
CA GLU A 17 -77.81 92.41 -47.86
C GLU A 17 -77.68 90.96 -48.35
N ALA A 18 -77.85 90.74 -49.66
CA ALA A 18 -77.66 89.43 -50.28
C ALA A 18 -76.20 88.95 -50.18
N GLU A 19 -75.22 89.81 -50.42
CA GLU A 19 -73.79 89.48 -50.26
C GLU A 19 -73.45 89.16 -48.80
N ARG A 20 -73.95 89.95 -47.84
CA ARG A 20 -73.76 89.67 -46.41
C ARG A 20 -74.40 88.34 -45.99
N ALA A 21 -75.61 88.05 -46.47
CA ALA A 21 -76.27 86.78 -46.22
C ALA A 21 -75.49 85.60 -46.83
N GLN A 22 -74.93 85.76 -48.02
CA GLN A 22 -74.09 84.74 -48.66
C GLN A 22 -72.76 84.52 -47.91
N ILE A 23 -72.10 85.57 -47.45
CA ILE A 23 -70.89 85.47 -46.63
C ILE A 23 -71.20 84.76 -45.32
N GLN A 24 -72.28 85.16 -44.62
CA GLN A 24 -72.70 84.51 -43.38
C GLN A 24 -73.05 83.03 -43.59
N ALA A 25 -73.73 82.68 -44.68
CA ALA A 25 -74.03 81.29 -45.01
C ALA A 25 -72.74 80.48 -45.27
N ARG A 26 -71.78 81.04 -46.02
CA ARG A 26 -70.47 80.39 -46.25
C ARG A 26 -69.67 80.23 -44.96
N GLU A 27 -69.59 81.27 -44.14
CA GLU A 27 -68.92 81.21 -42.83
C GLU A 27 -69.59 80.20 -41.89
N ALA A 28 -70.92 80.10 -41.89
CA ALA A 28 -71.65 79.11 -41.11
C ALA A 28 -71.33 77.68 -41.58
N VAL A 29 -71.25 77.44 -42.89
CA VAL A 29 -70.85 76.14 -43.46
C VAL A 29 -69.40 75.80 -43.11
N GLU A 30 -68.46 76.74 -43.26
CA GLU A 30 -67.05 76.51 -42.92
C GLU A 30 -66.85 76.30 -41.42
N ARG A 31 -67.56 77.04 -40.56
CA ARG A 31 -67.56 76.79 -39.10
C ARG A 31 -68.13 75.42 -38.76
N ALA A 32 -69.21 75.00 -39.41
CA ALA A 32 -69.80 73.68 -39.20
C ALA A 32 -68.86 72.55 -39.66
N ARG A 33 -68.15 72.74 -40.79
CA ARG A 33 -67.12 71.80 -41.27
C ARG A 33 -65.96 71.68 -40.29
N ILE A 34 -65.37 72.80 -39.86
CA ILE A 34 -64.27 72.80 -38.88
C ILE A 34 -64.70 72.15 -37.55
N ALA A 35 -65.93 72.40 -37.12
CA ALA A 35 -66.47 71.78 -35.90
C ALA A 35 -66.63 70.26 -36.06
N ALA A 36 -67.11 69.79 -37.22
CA ALA A 36 -67.21 68.36 -37.51
C ALA A 36 -65.84 67.69 -37.58
N ASP A 37 -64.87 68.31 -38.27
CA ASP A 37 -63.50 67.78 -38.37
C ASP A 37 -62.83 67.70 -36.98
N ARG A 38 -62.99 68.73 -36.15
CA ARG A 38 -62.49 68.73 -34.76
C ARG A 38 -63.14 67.65 -33.92
N ALA A 39 -64.45 67.44 -34.04
CA ALA A 39 -65.15 66.38 -33.31
C ALA A 39 -64.63 64.99 -33.71
N VAL A 40 -64.42 64.75 -35.01
CA VAL A 40 -63.84 63.49 -35.52
C VAL A 40 -62.40 63.30 -35.02
N ASP A 41 -61.58 64.35 -35.05
CA ASP A 41 -60.21 64.29 -34.53
C ASP A 41 -60.16 64.05 -33.02
N GLU A 42 -61.05 64.68 -32.24
CA GLU A 42 -61.17 64.47 -30.80
C GLU A 42 -61.57 63.02 -30.47
N GLU A 43 -62.55 62.47 -31.18
CA GLU A 43 -62.94 61.05 -31.04
C GLU A 43 -61.80 60.10 -31.42
N ARG A 44 -61.05 60.41 -32.49
CA ARG A 44 -59.89 59.61 -32.91
C ARG A 44 -58.79 59.63 -31.86
N ILE A 45 -58.42 60.82 -31.37
CA ILE A 45 -57.40 60.98 -30.32
C ILE A 45 -57.83 60.28 -29.03
N ALA A 46 -59.10 60.38 -28.64
CA ALA A 46 -59.63 59.70 -27.46
C ALA A 46 -59.52 58.18 -27.61
N ARG A 47 -59.86 57.63 -28.78
CA ARG A 47 -59.73 56.20 -29.08
C ARG A 47 -58.28 55.75 -29.07
N GLU A 48 -57.36 56.49 -29.70
CA GLU A 48 -55.93 56.19 -29.71
C GLU A 48 -55.37 56.15 -28.29
N ARG A 49 -55.67 57.16 -27.46
CA ARG A 49 -55.25 57.19 -26.04
C ARG A 49 -55.81 56.02 -25.23
N GLN A 50 -57.05 55.62 -25.48
CA GLN A 50 -57.65 54.45 -24.81
C GLN A 50 -56.94 53.16 -25.22
N ILE A 51 -56.63 53.00 -26.51
CA ILE A 51 -55.89 51.83 -27.01
C ILE A 51 -54.48 51.80 -26.40
N GLU A 52 -53.76 52.92 -26.40
CA GLU A 52 -52.43 53.02 -25.79
C GLU A 52 -52.46 52.71 -24.29
N ALA A 53 -53.44 53.23 -23.55
CA ALA A 53 -53.61 52.93 -22.14
C ALA A 53 -53.83 51.44 -21.88
N LEU A 54 -54.70 50.79 -22.66
CA LEU A 54 -54.95 49.35 -22.56
C LEU A 54 -53.71 48.53 -22.95
N GLU A 55 -52.94 48.98 -23.95
CA GLU A 55 -51.68 48.32 -24.32
C GLU A 55 -50.63 48.42 -23.22
N ILE A 56 -50.47 49.61 -22.61
CA ILE A 56 -49.54 49.82 -21.50
C ILE A 56 -49.93 48.93 -20.32
N GLU A 57 -51.21 48.90 -19.97
CA GLU A 57 -51.73 48.06 -18.89
C GLU A 57 -51.48 46.57 -19.18
N ARG A 58 -51.75 46.12 -20.41
CA ARG A 58 -51.47 44.74 -20.83
C ARG A 58 -49.98 44.40 -20.71
N ARG A 59 -49.09 45.30 -21.17
CA ARG A 59 -47.63 45.10 -21.09
C ARG A 59 -47.16 45.05 -19.64
N GLN A 60 -47.60 45.98 -18.80
CA GLN A 60 -47.28 46.01 -17.37
C GLN A 60 -47.79 44.76 -16.65
N ALA A 61 -49.01 44.29 -16.95
CA ALA A 61 -49.55 43.09 -16.35
C ALA A 61 -48.73 41.84 -16.71
N VAL A 62 -48.26 41.73 -17.96
CA VAL A 62 -47.38 40.64 -18.40
C VAL A 62 -46.02 40.72 -17.71
N GLU A 63 -45.38 41.90 -17.69
CA GLU A 63 -44.09 42.10 -17.03
C GLU A 63 -44.14 41.80 -15.53
N LEU A 64 -45.19 42.26 -14.84
CA LEU A 64 -45.41 41.95 -13.43
C LEU A 64 -45.62 40.45 -13.20
N ALA A 65 -46.40 39.79 -14.06
CA ALA A 65 -46.61 38.34 -13.97
C ALA A 65 -45.30 37.57 -14.21
N GLU A 66 -44.44 38.02 -15.13
CA GLU A 66 -43.12 37.43 -15.36
C GLU A 66 -42.18 37.64 -14.18
N GLN A 67 -42.14 38.84 -13.60
CA GLN A 67 -41.36 39.12 -12.39
C GLN A 67 -41.85 38.28 -11.20
N GLN A 68 -43.17 38.17 -11.00
CA GLN A 68 -43.75 37.32 -9.96
C GLN A 68 -43.37 35.84 -10.16
N ARG A 69 -43.41 35.34 -11.40
CA ARG A 69 -42.96 33.98 -11.71
C ARG A 69 -41.48 33.79 -11.42
N ALA A 70 -40.64 34.76 -11.78
CA ALA A 70 -39.20 34.71 -11.52
C ALA A 70 -38.89 34.71 -10.02
N ILE A 71 -39.59 35.55 -9.23
CA ILE A 71 -39.48 35.58 -7.77
C ILE A 71 -39.93 34.25 -7.17
N ALA A 72 -41.10 33.75 -7.56
CA ALA A 72 -41.60 32.46 -7.07
C ALA A 72 -40.63 31.31 -7.40
N PHE A 73 -40.07 31.29 -8.61
CA PHE A 73 -39.05 30.30 -8.98
C PHE A 73 -37.77 30.43 -8.14
N ALA A 74 -37.28 31.65 -7.91
CA ALA A 74 -36.10 31.90 -7.09
C ALA A 74 -36.32 31.49 -5.62
N GLU A 75 -37.50 31.76 -5.07
CA GLU A 75 -37.88 31.32 -3.72
C GLU A 75 -37.94 29.79 -3.62
N GLN A 76 -38.58 29.13 -4.59
CA GLN A 76 -38.62 27.67 -4.64
C GLN A 76 -37.22 27.07 -4.78
N SER A 77 -36.38 27.66 -5.64
CA SER A 77 -34.98 27.23 -5.82
C SER A 77 -34.16 27.42 -4.53
N LYS A 78 -34.36 28.53 -3.81
CA LYS A 78 -33.74 28.78 -2.50
C LYS A 78 -34.17 27.73 -1.47
N LEU A 79 -35.47 27.45 -1.35
CA LEU A 79 -35.99 26.43 -0.43
C LEU A 79 -35.43 25.04 -0.77
N GLN A 80 -35.36 24.69 -2.06
CA GLN A 80 -34.76 23.44 -2.50
C GLN A 80 -33.29 23.37 -2.13
N SER A 81 -32.52 24.44 -2.36
CA SER A 81 -31.10 24.51 -2.01
C SER A 81 -30.86 24.39 -0.50
N GLU A 82 -31.67 25.06 0.32
CA GLU A 82 -31.60 24.98 1.78
C GLU A 82 -31.95 23.57 2.28
N ALA A 83 -33.00 22.95 1.74
CA ALA A 83 -33.38 21.57 2.06
C ALA A 83 -32.29 20.58 1.64
N GLN A 84 -31.71 20.76 0.46
CA GLN A 84 -30.60 19.94 -0.03
C GLN A 84 -29.36 20.09 0.86
N ALA A 85 -28.98 21.32 1.22
CA ALA A 85 -27.87 21.59 2.12
C ALA A 85 -28.08 20.97 3.51
N ALA A 86 -29.29 21.04 4.06
CA ALA A 86 -29.63 20.39 5.32
C ALA A 86 -29.53 18.85 5.22
N ALA A 87 -30.00 18.27 4.11
CA ALA A 87 -29.88 16.83 3.86
C ALA A 87 -28.40 16.40 3.68
N ASP A 88 -27.59 17.20 2.99
CA ASP A 88 -26.16 16.96 2.83
C ASP A 88 -25.41 17.04 4.16
N GLN A 89 -25.74 18.01 5.02
CA GLN A 89 -25.18 18.09 6.36
C GLN A 89 -25.57 16.89 7.23
N ALA A 90 -26.81 16.41 7.14
CA ALA A 90 -27.24 15.21 7.84
C ALA A 90 -26.48 13.97 7.36
N ARG A 91 -26.30 13.82 6.03
CA ARG A 91 -25.49 12.76 5.44
C ARG A 91 -24.03 12.82 5.89
N ALA A 92 -23.41 14.00 5.86
CA ALA A 92 -22.02 14.19 6.29
C ALA A 92 -21.82 13.79 7.76
N LYS A 93 -22.78 14.14 8.64
CA LYS A 93 -22.76 13.70 10.05
C LYS A 93 -22.89 12.19 10.17
N ALA A 94 -23.83 11.57 9.45
CA ALA A 94 -24.02 10.12 9.47
C ALA A 94 -22.75 9.37 9.05
N VAL A 95 -22.13 9.78 7.93
CA VAL A 95 -20.87 9.19 7.46
C VAL A 95 -19.73 9.39 8.46
N ALA A 96 -19.61 10.58 9.06
CA ALA A 96 -18.58 10.84 10.07
C ALA A 96 -18.74 9.94 11.31
N GLU A 97 -19.97 9.67 11.76
CA GLU A 97 -20.21 8.73 12.86
C GLU A 97 -19.92 7.28 12.43
N GLU A 98 -20.28 6.87 11.21
CA GLU A 98 -19.95 5.54 10.68
C GLU A 98 -18.43 5.32 10.60
N GLU A 99 -17.67 6.30 10.11
CA GLU A 99 -16.20 6.25 10.07
C GLU A 99 -15.59 6.15 11.47
N ARG A 100 -16.19 6.81 12.48
CA ARG A 100 -15.76 6.66 13.89
C ARG A 100 -16.03 5.26 14.41
N VAL A 101 -17.18 4.68 14.11
CA VAL A 101 -17.50 3.28 14.50
C VAL A 101 -16.52 2.31 13.84
N PHE A 102 -16.22 2.51 12.55
CA PHE A 102 -15.25 1.70 11.83
C PHE A 102 -13.85 1.83 12.44
N THR A 103 -13.39 3.05 12.68
CA THR A 103 -12.09 3.31 13.32
C THR A 103 -12.01 2.66 14.70
N ALA A 104 -13.05 2.79 15.53
CA ALA A 104 -13.10 2.17 16.86
C ALA A 104 -13.10 0.64 16.79
N ARG A 105 -13.76 0.05 15.79
CA ARG A 105 -13.74 -1.40 15.57
C ARG A 105 -12.36 -1.90 15.15
N ASP A 106 -11.68 -1.16 14.28
CA ASP A 106 -10.35 -1.50 13.80
C ASP A 106 -9.30 -1.37 14.90
N THR A 107 -9.36 -0.29 15.70
CA THR A 107 -8.48 -0.13 16.86
C THR A 107 -8.69 -1.26 17.87
N GLU A 108 -9.93 -1.59 18.21
CA GLU A 108 -10.23 -2.68 19.14
C GLU A 108 -9.83 -4.07 18.57
N THR A 109 -9.91 -4.26 17.26
CA THR A 109 -9.43 -5.49 16.62
C THR A 109 -7.90 -5.59 16.67
N ALA A 110 -7.19 -4.49 16.41
CA ALA A 110 -5.74 -4.42 16.51
C ALA A 110 -5.27 -4.62 17.96
N GLU A 111 -5.93 -3.99 18.93
CA GLU A 111 -5.64 -4.19 20.34
C GLU A 111 -5.90 -5.63 20.79
N ARG A 112 -7.01 -6.24 20.37
CA ARG A 112 -7.30 -7.65 20.67
C ARG A 112 -6.22 -8.56 20.09
N ARG A 113 -5.76 -8.33 18.85
CA ARG A 113 -4.66 -9.10 18.25
C ARG A 113 -3.37 -8.95 19.06
N LYS A 114 -3.00 -7.72 19.42
CA LYS A 114 -1.83 -7.44 20.27
C LYS A 114 -1.94 -8.17 21.62
N ARG A 115 -3.11 -8.13 22.27
CA ARG A 115 -3.35 -8.85 23.53
C ARG A 115 -3.17 -10.36 23.37
N VAL A 116 -3.71 -10.94 22.29
CA VAL A 116 -3.55 -12.37 22.00
C VAL A 116 -2.08 -12.74 21.77
N GLU A 117 -1.34 -11.92 21.02
CA GLU A 117 0.09 -12.15 20.75
C GLU A 117 0.93 -12.08 22.02
N ILE A 118 0.66 -11.11 22.91
CA ILE A 118 1.32 -11.02 24.22
C ILE A 118 1.03 -12.27 25.05
N VAL A 119 -0.24 -12.68 25.15
CA VAL A 119 -0.63 -13.89 25.90
C VAL A 119 0.03 -15.15 25.32
N GLN A 120 0.13 -15.26 23.99
CA GLN A 120 0.83 -16.36 23.33
C GLN A 120 2.33 -16.36 23.66
N ALA A 121 2.98 -15.20 23.57
CA ALA A 121 4.40 -15.07 23.90
C ALA A 121 4.67 -15.38 25.37
N GLU A 122 3.82 -14.93 26.29
CA GLU A 122 3.89 -15.26 27.72
C GLU A 122 3.70 -16.77 27.95
N ALA A 123 2.72 -17.39 27.30
CA ALA A 123 2.48 -18.83 27.40
C ALA A 123 3.66 -19.65 26.87
N GLU A 124 4.28 -19.23 25.75
CA GLU A 124 5.47 -19.88 25.18
C GLU A 124 6.70 -19.71 26.07
N ALA A 125 6.88 -18.52 26.64
CA ALA A 125 7.96 -18.23 27.59
C ALA A 125 7.82 -19.10 28.85
N GLU A 126 6.61 -19.17 29.42
CA GLU A 126 6.33 -20.00 30.59
C GLU A 126 6.52 -21.49 30.29
N ALA A 127 6.01 -21.97 29.15
CA ALA A 127 6.22 -23.35 28.72
C ALA A 127 7.72 -23.68 28.56
N SER A 128 8.50 -22.75 27.99
CA SER A 128 9.96 -22.92 27.84
C SER A 128 10.67 -22.92 29.19
N ARG A 129 10.22 -22.10 30.14
CA ARG A 129 10.73 -22.06 31.51
C ARG A 129 10.48 -23.38 32.25
N ILE A 130 9.26 -23.91 32.16
CA ILE A 130 8.89 -25.21 32.73
C ILE A 130 9.73 -26.33 32.11
N ARG A 131 9.92 -26.33 30.78
CA ARG A 131 10.78 -27.33 30.10
C ARG A 131 12.23 -27.25 30.58
N ALA A 132 12.78 -26.05 30.74
CA ALA A 132 14.13 -25.86 31.24
C ALA A 132 14.30 -26.35 32.70
N LEU A 133 13.32 -26.04 33.56
CA LEU A 133 13.30 -26.55 34.94
C LEU A 133 13.19 -28.08 34.97
N ALA A 134 12.31 -28.66 34.16
CA ALA A 134 12.17 -30.10 34.06
C ALA A 134 13.45 -30.77 33.54
N ALA A 135 14.15 -30.17 32.57
CA ALA A 135 15.42 -30.67 32.07
C ALA A 135 16.51 -30.61 33.16
N ARG A 136 16.58 -29.50 33.90
CA ARG A 136 17.49 -29.36 35.04
C ARG A 136 17.26 -30.46 36.08
N VAL A 137 16.02 -30.67 36.51
CA VAL A 137 15.68 -31.71 37.50
C VAL A 137 16.03 -33.10 36.97
N ARG A 138 15.74 -33.40 35.69
CA ARG A 138 16.14 -34.68 35.07
C ARG A 138 17.65 -34.89 35.12
N HIS A 139 18.44 -33.89 34.74
CA HIS A 139 19.90 -34.00 34.77
C HIS A 139 20.46 -34.09 36.20
N GLU A 140 19.87 -33.41 37.17
CA GLU A 140 20.21 -33.54 38.58
C GLU A 140 19.96 -34.98 39.07
N VAL A 141 18.78 -35.55 38.79
CA VAL A 141 18.43 -36.94 39.14
C VAL A 141 19.32 -37.96 38.42
N GLU A 142 19.63 -37.74 37.13
CA GLU A 142 20.54 -38.60 36.37
C GLU A 142 21.97 -38.57 36.93
N ALA A 143 22.47 -37.39 37.28
CA ALA A 143 23.79 -37.22 37.89
C ALA A 143 23.85 -37.91 39.26
N GLU A 144 22.84 -37.70 40.11
CA GLU A 144 22.72 -38.39 41.40
C GLU A 144 22.67 -39.91 41.22
N GLY A 145 21.84 -40.41 40.29
CA GLY A 145 21.75 -41.83 39.96
C GLY A 145 23.08 -42.43 39.52
N LEU A 146 23.83 -41.74 38.66
CA LEU A 146 25.17 -42.16 38.22
C LEU A 146 26.17 -42.18 39.37
N THR A 147 26.16 -41.19 40.27
CA THR A 147 27.05 -41.19 41.45
C THR A 147 26.73 -42.35 42.39
N LEU A 148 25.45 -42.67 42.61
CA LEU A 148 25.01 -43.82 43.39
C LEU A 148 25.45 -45.14 42.74
N MET A 149 25.33 -45.27 41.42
CA MET A 149 25.83 -46.45 40.71
C MET A 149 27.35 -46.59 40.81
N ASN A 150 28.10 -45.49 40.66
CA ASN A 150 29.56 -45.51 40.76
C ASN A 150 30.04 -45.86 42.18
N THR A 151 29.40 -45.30 43.21
CA THR A 151 29.72 -45.63 44.61
C THR A 151 29.37 -47.09 44.92
N ALA A 152 28.22 -47.59 44.46
CA ALA A 152 27.87 -49.01 44.56
C ALA A 152 28.87 -49.92 43.84
N ALA A 153 29.31 -49.56 42.64
CA ALA A 153 30.30 -50.31 41.87
C ALA A 153 31.68 -50.35 42.55
N ASN A 154 32.05 -49.30 43.29
CA ASN A 154 33.31 -49.24 44.04
C ASN A 154 33.27 -50.00 45.37
N LEU A 155 32.09 -50.31 45.91
CA LEU A 155 31.93 -51.20 47.07
C LEU A 155 32.21 -52.67 46.72
N LEU A 156 32.08 -53.06 45.45
CA LEU A 156 32.45 -54.42 45.02
C LEU A 156 33.94 -54.66 45.18
N THR A 157 34.31 -55.87 45.58
CA THR A 157 35.71 -56.26 45.71
C THR A 157 36.44 -56.11 44.36
N PRO A 158 37.74 -55.77 44.36
CA PRO A 158 38.50 -55.56 43.13
C PRO A 158 38.50 -56.79 42.22
N GLU A 159 38.47 -58.00 42.79
CA GLU A 159 38.37 -59.25 42.03
C GLU A 159 37.01 -59.43 41.33
N ALA A 160 35.91 -59.03 41.97
CA ALA A 160 34.58 -59.04 41.37
C ALA A 160 34.45 -58.02 40.22
N ARG A 161 35.16 -56.88 40.30
CA ARG A 161 35.22 -55.92 39.18
C ARG A 161 36.00 -56.46 37.99
N GLN A 162 37.11 -57.16 38.22
CA GLN A 162 37.91 -57.74 37.13
C GLN A 162 37.16 -58.86 36.40
N SER A 163 36.42 -59.70 37.12
CA SER A 163 35.60 -60.76 36.50
C SER A 163 34.42 -60.19 35.71
N ALA A 164 33.75 -59.17 36.24
CA ALA A 164 32.70 -58.45 35.53
C ALA A 164 33.22 -57.77 34.25
N LEU A 165 34.38 -57.10 34.33
CA LEU A 165 35.03 -56.48 33.18
C LEU A 165 35.38 -57.53 32.11
N ARG A 166 35.97 -58.67 32.49
CA ARG A 166 36.29 -59.75 31.55
C ARG A 166 35.03 -60.26 30.84
N ARG A 167 33.92 -60.44 31.57
CA ARG A 167 32.66 -60.89 30.97
C ARG A 167 32.10 -59.87 29.97
N GLN A 168 32.07 -58.59 30.34
CA GLN A 168 31.62 -57.52 29.43
C GLN A 168 32.52 -57.38 28.20
N LEU A 169 33.83 -57.57 28.35
CA LEU A 169 34.76 -57.62 27.22
C LEU A 169 34.41 -58.78 26.29
N VAL A 170 34.20 -60.00 26.81
CA VAL A 170 33.84 -61.17 25.99
C VAL A 170 32.55 -60.93 25.19
N ASP A 171 31.50 -60.37 25.82
CA ASP A 171 30.22 -60.10 25.14
C ASP A 171 30.37 -59.07 24.01
N LYS A 172 31.20 -58.02 24.20
CA LYS A 172 31.46 -57.01 23.16
C LYS A 172 32.44 -57.48 22.10
N LEU A 173 33.38 -58.36 22.47
CA LEU A 173 34.35 -58.95 21.56
C LEU A 173 33.66 -59.78 20.47
N GLU A 174 32.55 -60.46 20.76
CA GLU A 174 31.78 -61.18 19.73
C GLU A 174 31.28 -60.22 18.63
N GLY A 175 30.73 -59.06 19.03
CA GLY A 175 30.27 -58.04 18.09
C GLY A 175 31.40 -57.40 17.28
N ILE A 176 32.54 -57.13 17.94
CA ILE A 176 33.73 -56.59 17.28
C ILE A 176 34.29 -57.58 16.26
N ILE A 177 34.41 -58.86 16.64
CA ILE A 177 34.90 -59.92 15.75
C ILE A 177 33.96 -60.05 14.55
N ARG A 178 32.64 -60.06 14.76
CA ARG A 178 31.63 -60.13 13.69
C ARG A 178 31.77 -59.01 12.67
N GLU A 179 31.95 -57.77 13.12
CA GLU A 179 32.14 -56.65 12.19
C GLU A 179 33.54 -56.64 11.56
N SER A 180 34.55 -57.18 12.26
CA SER A 180 35.94 -57.29 11.79
C SER A 180 36.16 -58.41 10.76
N VAL A 181 35.35 -59.48 10.75
CA VAL A 181 35.43 -60.56 9.74
C VAL A 181 34.56 -60.29 8.51
N LYS A 182 33.65 -59.32 8.57
CA LYS A 182 32.80 -58.86 7.46
C LYS A 182 33.59 -58.41 6.21
N PRO A 183 34.76 -57.74 6.30
CA PRO A 183 35.61 -57.45 5.16
C PRO A 183 36.28 -58.69 4.56
N LEU A 184 36.51 -59.73 5.38
CA LEU A 184 37.16 -60.97 4.94
C LEU A 184 36.20 -61.87 4.15
N GLU A 185 34.90 -61.84 4.44
CA GLU A 185 33.87 -62.51 3.63
C GLU A 185 33.79 -61.95 2.20
N ARG A 186 34.17 -60.69 1.99
CA ARG A 186 34.10 -60.03 0.68
C ARG A 186 35.30 -60.31 -0.23
N ILE A 187 36.28 -61.08 0.22
CA ILE A 187 37.47 -61.44 -0.58
C ILE A 187 37.27 -62.85 -1.13
N GLU A 188 36.57 -62.97 -2.27
CA GLU A 188 36.49 -64.21 -3.04
C GLU A 188 37.82 -64.45 -3.80
N GLY A 189 38.83 -64.90 -3.08
CA GLY A 189 40.15 -65.25 -3.60
C GLY A 189 41.02 -64.04 -3.94
N ILE A 190 42.26 -64.03 -3.41
CA ILE A 190 43.27 -63.08 -3.85
C ILE A 190 43.70 -63.49 -5.26
N ARG A 191 42.99 -63.01 -6.29
CA ARG A 191 43.53 -62.99 -7.65
C ARG A 191 44.56 -61.88 -7.70
N VAL A 192 45.83 -62.27 -7.58
CA VAL A 192 46.97 -61.38 -7.84
C VAL A 192 46.91 -60.98 -9.30
N PHE A 193 46.23 -59.88 -9.60
CA PHE A 193 46.43 -59.16 -10.84
C PHE A 193 47.87 -58.63 -10.80
N HIS A 194 48.77 -59.31 -11.50
CA HIS A 194 50.05 -58.73 -11.87
C HIS A 194 49.73 -57.57 -12.82
N VAL A 195 49.71 -56.35 -12.27
CA VAL A 195 49.79 -55.14 -13.09
C VAL A 195 51.28 -54.91 -13.36
N GLU A 196 51.84 -55.80 -14.16
CA GLU A 196 53.18 -55.69 -14.71
C GLU A 196 53.07 -55.06 -16.10
N GLY A 197 53.62 -53.85 -16.21
CA GLY A 197 53.93 -53.23 -17.49
C GLY A 197 52.78 -52.51 -18.18
N LEU A 198 52.57 -51.24 -17.82
CA LEU A 198 52.12 -50.24 -18.80
C LEU A 198 52.88 -48.93 -18.58
N GLY A 199 54.18 -49.04 -18.83
CA GLY A 199 54.99 -48.00 -19.45
C GLY A 199 55.48 -48.53 -20.80
N GLY A 200 54.77 -48.16 -21.87
CA GLY A 200 55.18 -48.37 -23.27
C GLY A 200 54.17 -49.22 -24.05
N GLY A 201 53.37 -48.70 -24.97
CA GLY A 201 53.38 -47.39 -25.62
C GLY A 201 52.33 -47.38 -26.75
N SER A 202 52.17 -46.21 -27.38
CA SER A 202 51.18 -45.86 -28.43
C SER A 202 49.83 -45.45 -27.85
N GLY A 203 49.47 -44.17 -27.71
CA GLY A 203 49.58 -43.06 -28.66
C GLY A 203 48.14 -42.66 -29.03
N GLY A 204 47.70 -41.40 -29.02
CA GLY A 204 48.29 -40.13 -28.68
C GLY A 204 47.16 -39.09 -28.63
N GLY A 205 47.35 -38.06 -27.81
CA GLY A 205 46.46 -36.90 -27.69
C GLY A 205 46.87 -35.96 -26.55
N GLN A 206 48.03 -35.31 -26.71
CA GLN A 206 48.31 -33.89 -26.39
C GLN A 206 47.56 -33.23 -25.21
N GLY A 207 48.14 -32.59 -24.20
CA GLY A 207 49.47 -32.21 -23.73
C GLY A 207 49.22 -31.61 -22.33
N GLY A 208 50.17 -31.41 -21.42
CA GLY A 208 51.60 -31.35 -21.49
C GLY A 208 52.11 -30.88 -20.11
N ASN A 209 53.42 -31.01 -19.96
CA ASN A 209 54.26 -30.22 -19.07
C ASN A 209 54.31 -30.55 -17.57
N GLY A 210 55.29 -31.40 -17.25
CA GLY A 210 56.23 -31.30 -16.13
C GLY A 210 55.97 -30.23 -15.06
N GLY A 211 55.62 -30.70 -13.86
CA GLY A 211 55.71 -29.99 -12.60
C GLY A 211 56.35 -30.91 -11.56
N ASN A 212 57.50 -30.48 -11.04
CA ASN A 212 58.50 -31.21 -10.26
C ASN A 212 57.99 -31.94 -9.01
N VAL A 213 58.79 -32.87 -8.46
CA VAL A 213 58.63 -33.43 -7.10
C VAL A 213 58.60 -32.31 -6.05
N ALA A 214 59.25 -31.17 -6.33
CA ALA A 214 59.11 -29.95 -5.55
C ALA A 214 57.67 -29.41 -5.57
N ASP A 215 56.95 -29.49 -6.69
CA ASP A 215 55.57 -29.04 -6.85
C ASP A 215 54.56 -29.99 -6.19
N SER A 216 54.85 -31.30 -6.11
CA SER A 216 54.01 -32.26 -5.37
C SER A 216 54.18 -32.14 -3.85
N VAL A 217 55.39 -31.82 -3.38
CA VAL A 217 55.66 -31.46 -1.98
C VAL A 217 55.06 -30.09 -1.64
N VAL A 218 55.17 -29.10 -2.53
CA VAL A 218 54.57 -27.77 -2.36
C VAL A 218 53.04 -27.83 -2.40
N ASN A 219 52.42 -28.65 -3.27
CA ASN A 219 50.97 -28.87 -3.24
C ASN A 219 50.50 -29.53 -1.93
N SER A 220 51.29 -30.49 -1.42
CA SER A 220 50.98 -31.15 -0.15
C SER A 220 51.12 -30.20 1.04
N ALA A 221 52.15 -29.33 1.04
CA ALA A 221 52.35 -28.31 2.05
C ALA A 221 51.30 -27.17 1.98
N LEU A 222 50.88 -26.76 0.78
CA LEU A 222 49.83 -25.76 0.58
C LEU A 222 48.45 -26.27 1.04
N ARG A 223 48.14 -27.56 0.82
CA ARG A 223 46.93 -28.20 1.35
C ARG A 223 46.92 -28.25 2.87
N PHE A 224 48.06 -28.57 3.47
CA PHE A 224 48.23 -28.57 4.93
C PHE A 224 48.06 -27.17 5.53
N ARG A 225 48.60 -26.13 4.86
CA ARG A 225 48.41 -24.72 5.24
C ARG A 225 46.98 -24.23 5.04
N ALA A 226 46.27 -24.69 4.01
CA ALA A 226 44.86 -24.36 3.79
C ALA A 226 43.93 -24.97 4.86
N GLN A 227 44.33 -26.09 5.49
CA GLN A 227 43.61 -26.74 6.58
C GLN A 227 44.09 -26.35 7.99
N ALA A 228 45.09 -25.46 8.08
CA ALA A 228 45.65 -24.98 9.33
C ALA A 228 44.60 -24.45 10.35
N PRO A 229 43.51 -23.74 9.96
CA PRO A 229 42.55 -23.23 10.94
C PRO A 229 41.82 -24.33 11.72
N LEU A 230 41.54 -25.46 11.08
CA LEU A 230 40.88 -26.61 11.72
C LEU A 230 41.84 -27.36 12.64
N ILE A 231 43.08 -27.55 12.18
CA ILE A 231 44.10 -28.25 12.96
C ILE A 231 44.53 -27.39 14.16
N ASP A 232 44.61 -26.07 14.01
CA ASP A 232 44.91 -25.13 15.10
C ASP A 232 43.78 -25.02 16.13
N GLN A 233 42.53 -25.26 15.74
CA GLN A 233 41.40 -25.39 16.67
C GLN A 233 41.50 -26.69 17.45
N LEU A 234 41.73 -27.81 16.76
CA LEU A 234 41.91 -29.11 17.39
C LEU A 234 43.11 -29.11 18.35
N LEU A 235 44.29 -28.63 17.93
CA LEU A 235 45.49 -28.54 18.76
C LEU A 235 45.30 -27.64 19.99
N ARG A 236 44.51 -26.55 19.88
CA ARG A 236 44.13 -25.72 21.03
C ARG A 236 43.25 -26.47 22.02
N GLU A 237 42.33 -27.31 21.54
CA GLU A 237 41.47 -28.14 22.39
C GLU A 237 42.25 -29.26 23.09
N ILE A 238 43.35 -29.76 22.50
CA ILE A 238 44.28 -30.72 23.14
C ILE A 238 45.38 -30.04 23.98
N GLY A 239 45.36 -28.70 24.10
CA GLY A 239 46.28 -27.93 24.94
C GLY A 239 47.68 -27.67 24.35
N VAL A 240 47.90 -27.93 23.06
CA VAL A 240 49.18 -27.71 22.38
C VAL A 240 49.11 -26.40 21.59
N GLN A 241 49.77 -25.35 22.07
CA GLN A 241 49.84 -24.07 21.36
C GLN A 241 50.84 -24.15 20.20
N GLY A 242 50.35 -23.96 18.97
CA GLY A 242 51.12 -24.08 17.71
C GLY A 242 52.36 -23.17 17.57
N GLY A 243 52.66 -22.31 18.55
CA GLY A 243 53.90 -21.53 18.60
C GLY A 243 55.14 -22.33 19.06
N ASP A 244 54.96 -23.42 19.82
CA ASP A 244 56.09 -24.16 20.41
C ASP A 244 56.84 -25.05 19.41
N VAL A 245 56.15 -25.53 18.37
CA VAL A 245 56.78 -26.38 17.33
C VAL A 245 57.76 -25.56 16.47
N GLY A 246 57.45 -24.27 16.25
CA GLY A 246 58.34 -23.35 15.54
C GLY A 246 59.61 -23.02 16.33
N GLN A 247 59.51 -22.93 17.66
CA GLN A 247 60.69 -22.74 18.52
C GLN A 247 61.55 -24.01 18.62
N ALA A 248 60.92 -25.18 18.70
CA ALA A 248 61.63 -26.47 18.68
C ALA A 248 62.38 -26.70 17.36
N ALA A 249 61.77 -26.32 16.22
CA ALA A 249 62.42 -26.41 14.91
C ALA A 249 63.57 -25.40 14.76
N LYS A 250 63.43 -24.19 15.30
CA LYS A 250 64.48 -23.15 15.26
C LYS A 250 65.69 -23.53 16.15
N ALA A 251 65.44 -24.12 17.31
CA ALA A 251 66.47 -24.66 18.20
C ALA A 251 67.25 -25.84 17.58
N LEU A 252 66.62 -26.63 16.71
CA LEU A 252 67.28 -27.69 15.95
C LEU A 252 68.12 -27.17 14.78
N LEU A 253 67.69 -26.07 14.15
CA LEU A 253 68.41 -25.41 13.05
C LEU A 253 69.66 -24.67 13.55
N GLU A 254 69.59 -23.97 14.68
CA GLU A 254 70.76 -23.29 15.28
C GLU A 254 71.84 -24.26 15.79
N ARG A 255 71.49 -25.53 16.04
CA ARG A 255 72.45 -26.58 16.44
C ARG A 255 73.27 -27.13 15.26
N GLY A 256 72.88 -26.82 14.02
CA GLY A 256 73.58 -27.26 12.80
C GLY A 256 74.73 -26.36 12.35
N GLU A 257 74.88 -25.16 12.91
CA GLU A 257 75.89 -24.16 12.48
C GLU A 257 77.11 -24.03 13.42
N GLN A 258 77.28 -24.92 14.40
CA GLN A 258 78.45 -24.95 15.31
C GLN A 258 79.20 -26.30 15.33
N GLY A 259 79.12 -27.10 14.27
CA GLY A 259 79.85 -28.36 14.11
C GLY A 259 80.72 -28.38 12.87
#